data_AF-A0A0D6L9W8-F1
#
_entry.id   AF-A0A0D6L9W8-F1
#
_cell.length_a   1.000
_cell.length_b   1.000
_cell.length_c   1.000
_cell.angle_alpha   90.00
_cell.angle_beta   90.00
_cell.angle_gamma   90.00
#
_symmetry.space_group_name_H-M   'P 1'
#
loop_
_entity.id
_entity.type
_entity.pdbx_description
1 polymer ?
#
loop_
_entity_poly.entity_id
_entity_poly.type
_entity_poly.pdbx_seq_one_letter_code
_entity_poly.pdbx_strand_id
1 'polypeptide(L)'
;MATLFDVFCEVGVSGQDGLPLILTKYPDDYNEETVLKGVRQFCFPCGLKDGFSWPGVFYKVLNHVSLIMNNGTKLEVKVPDVTKLPTLREDKFMLEFYNAISSRQMLAIYASLLKERRIIFTGRKLSQLSSCILAASTLLYPMSWQSVFIPVLPESLLDMVMAPMPFLIGVPKQVMESNLLKDLGEVVIVDLEDKTLQSAHNDVADLPSEVIESMATFIFYEANNMSI
;
A
#
# COMPACT_ATOMS: atom_id res chain seq x y z
N MET A 1 -1.81 7.98 27.84
CA MET A 1 -1.00 9.08 27.26
C MET A 1 -0.96 8.80 25.78
N ALA A 2 -1.52 9.66 24.92
CA ALA A 2 -1.50 9.42 23.47
C ALA A 2 -0.14 9.87 22.93
N THR A 3 0.65 8.92 22.47
CA THR A 3 1.94 9.14 21.81
C THR A 3 1.71 9.37 20.31
N LEU A 4 2.59 10.14 19.66
CA LEU A 4 2.52 10.37 18.21
C LEU A 4 2.86 9.10 17.41
N PHE A 5 3.70 8.24 17.99
CA PHE A 5 4.09 6.93 17.48
C PHE A 5 4.45 6.03 18.66
N ASP A 6 4.36 4.71 18.48
CA ASP A 6 4.65 3.74 19.55
C ASP A 6 6.14 3.37 19.63
N VAL A 7 6.77 3.15 18.47
CA VAL A 7 8.20 2.86 18.36
C VAL A 7 8.78 3.37 17.03
N PHE A 8 9.96 3.96 17.08
CA PHE A 8 10.80 4.26 15.93
C PHE A 8 11.97 3.28 15.92
N CYS A 9 12.24 2.63 14.78
CA CYS A 9 13.36 1.71 14.63
C CYS A 9 14.17 2.09 13.40
N GLU A 10 15.47 2.25 13.56
CA GLU A 10 16.42 2.26 12.46
C GLU A 10 16.84 0.83 12.18
N VAL A 11 16.49 0.31 10.99
CA VAL A 11 16.79 -1.08 10.61
C VAL A 11 17.86 -1.07 9.54
N GLY A 12 18.95 -1.79 9.80
CA GLY A 12 20.07 -1.96 8.90
C GLY A 12 20.29 -3.43 8.55
N VAL A 13 21.39 -3.66 7.84
CA VAL A 13 21.76 -4.96 7.30
C VAL A 13 23.06 -5.40 7.95
N SER A 14 23.09 -6.60 8.54
CA SER A 14 24.34 -7.19 8.99
C SER A 14 25.13 -7.71 7.80
N GLY A 15 26.38 -7.25 7.63
CA GLY A 15 27.23 -7.53 6.47
C GLY A 15 27.70 -8.98 6.30
N GLN A 16 27.33 -9.91 7.18
CA GLN A 16 27.74 -11.33 7.08
C GLN A 16 26.59 -12.29 6.73
N ASP A 17 25.34 -11.99 7.10
CA ASP A 17 24.19 -12.90 6.89
C ASP A 17 23.04 -12.28 6.07
N GLY A 18 23.10 -10.98 5.75
CA GLY A 18 22.04 -10.29 4.98
C GLY A 18 20.68 -10.22 5.70
N LEU A 19 20.64 -10.52 7.01
CA LEU A 19 19.44 -10.46 7.83
C LEU A 19 19.18 -9.02 8.32
N PRO A 20 17.91 -8.57 8.36
CA PRO A 20 17.55 -7.26 8.87
C PRO A 20 17.77 -7.19 10.39
N LEU A 21 18.52 -6.20 10.86
CA LEU A 21 18.82 -5.95 12.26
C LEU A 21 18.36 -4.55 12.66
N ILE A 22 17.76 -4.40 13.84
CA ILE A 22 17.46 -3.07 14.39
C ILE A 22 18.78 -2.50 14.94
N LEU A 23 19.25 -1.42 14.35
CA LEU A 23 20.45 -0.69 14.77
C LEU A 23 20.17 0.17 15.99
N THR A 24 19.06 0.92 15.94
CA THR A 24 18.63 1.84 16.98
C THR A 24 17.11 1.77 17.12
N LYS A 25 16.58 1.94 18.33
CA LYS A 25 15.14 2.05 18.59
C LYS A 25 14.85 3.20 19.54
N TYR A 26 13.67 3.80 19.45
CA TYR A 26 13.18 4.79 20.39
C TYR A 26 11.67 4.57 20.64
N PRO A 27 11.18 4.55 21.89
CA PRO A 27 11.94 4.65 23.14
C PRO A 27 12.88 3.44 23.40
N ASP A 28 14.00 3.67 24.10
CA ASP A 28 15.01 2.62 24.37
C ASP A 28 14.46 1.46 25.21
N ASP A 29 13.46 1.74 26.04
CA ASP A 29 12.78 0.80 26.94
C ASP A 29 11.64 0.00 26.27
N TYR A 30 11.35 0.24 24.99
CA TYR A 30 10.32 -0.50 24.24
C TYR A 30 10.72 -1.97 24.05
N ASN A 31 9.97 -2.91 24.67
CA ASN A 31 10.35 -4.32 24.79
C ASN A 31 9.39 -5.32 24.15
N GLU A 32 8.48 -4.90 23.27
CA GLU A 32 7.59 -5.83 22.57
C GLU A 32 8.30 -6.54 21.42
N GLU A 33 8.91 -7.70 21.70
CA GLU A 33 9.66 -8.49 20.71
C GLU A 33 8.84 -8.88 19.47
N THR A 34 7.53 -9.10 19.61
CA THR A 34 6.65 -9.45 18.48
C THR A 34 6.57 -8.30 17.49
N VAL A 35 6.43 -7.06 17.99
CA VAL A 35 6.41 -5.86 17.15
C VAL A 35 7.79 -5.64 16.52
N LEU A 36 8.87 -5.80 17.28
CA LEU A 36 10.25 -5.67 16.76
C LEU A 36 10.60 -6.75 15.72
N LYS A 37 10.03 -7.95 15.82
CA LYS A 37 10.11 -8.99 14.78
C LYS A 37 9.34 -8.59 13.52
N GLY A 38 8.12 -8.09 13.69
CA GLY A 38 7.29 -7.59 12.58
C GLY A 38 7.97 -6.45 11.82
N VAL A 39 8.44 -5.41 12.53
CA VAL A 39 9.12 -4.25 11.91
C VAL A 39 10.26 -4.69 11.00
N ARG A 40 11.10 -5.63 11.43
CA ARG A 40 12.20 -6.14 10.60
C ARG A 40 11.73 -6.81 9.31
N GLN A 41 10.64 -7.59 9.38
CA GLN A 41 10.08 -8.28 8.22
C GLN A 41 9.40 -7.31 7.24
N PHE A 42 8.68 -6.31 7.75
CA PHE A 42 7.99 -5.32 6.91
C PHE A 42 8.93 -4.24 6.34
N CYS A 43 10.07 -3.95 6.98
CA CYS A 43 11.11 -3.07 6.42
C CYS A 43 11.83 -3.70 5.22
N PHE A 44 11.89 -5.04 5.12
CA PHE A 44 12.53 -5.75 4.01
C PHE A 44 11.64 -6.90 3.51
N PRO A 45 10.49 -6.60 2.88
CA PRO A 45 9.48 -7.60 2.56
C PRO A 45 9.93 -8.63 1.50
N CYS A 46 10.86 -8.27 0.62
CA CYS A 46 11.45 -9.14 -0.42
C CYS A 46 12.92 -9.51 -0.16
N GLY A 47 13.42 -9.27 1.05
CA GLY A 47 14.83 -9.47 1.39
C GLY A 47 15.78 -8.49 0.69
N LEU A 48 17.08 -8.67 0.93
CA LEU A 48 18.15 -7.72 0.57
C LEU A 48 18.87 -8.01 -0.75
N LYS A 49 18.42 -9.02 -1.49
CA LYS A 49 19.15 -9.51 -2.67
C LYS A 49 19.17 -8.54 -3.84
N ASP A 50 18.26 -7.56 -3.88
CA ASP A 50 18.11 -6.67 -5.03
C ASP A 50 18.06 -5.18 -4.65
N GLY A 51 19.11 -4.63 -4.03
CA GLY A 51 19.39 -3.18 -4.06
C GLY A 51 18.20 -2.22 -3.87
N PHE A 52 17.21 -2.61 -3.06
CA PHE A 52 15.91 -1.96 -3.04
C PHE A 52 16.00 -0.66 -2.24
N SER A 53 16.06 0.46 -2.97
CA SER A 53 15.81 1.78 -2.41
C SER A 53 14.31 1.90 -2.14
N TRP A 54 13.93 2.11 -0.87
CA TRP A 54 12.60 2.59 -0.48
C TRP A 54 12.46 4.06 -0.88
N PRO A 55 11.62 4.47 -1.85
CA PRO A 55 11.46 5.88 -2.15
C PRO A 55 10.02 6.33 -1.92
N GLY A 56 9.77 7.04 -0.82
CA GLY A 56 9.00 8.27 -0.97
C GLY A 56 7.68 8.44 -0.21
N VAL A 57 7.21 7.49 0.59
CA VAL A 57 6.05 7.69 1.47
C VAL A 57 6.51 8.05 2.89
N PHE A 58 7.33 7.19 3.47
CA PHE A 58 7.93 7.42 4.78
C PHE A 58 9.05 8.48 4.75
N TYR A 59 9.61 8.83 3.59
CA TYR A 59 10.80 9.67 3.51
C TYR A 59 10.60 11.09 4.04
N LYS A 60 9.42 11.71 3.93
CA LYS A 60 9.22 13.05 4.52
C LYS A 60 9.21 12.97 6.04
N VAL A 61 8.36 12.13 6.64
CA VAL A 61 8.31 11.99 8.10
C VAL A 61 9.63 11.43 8.64
N LEU A 62 10.22 10.42 8.01
CA LEU A 62 11.52 9.87 8.43
C LEU A 62 12.69 10.83 8.23
N ASN A 63 12.75 11.61 7.15
CA ASN A 63 13.77 12.67 7.04
C ASN A 63 13.55 13.76 8.07
N HIS A 64 12.30 14.14 8.33
CA HIS A 64 11.98 15.16 9.32
C HIS A 64 12.27 14.66 10.74
N VAL A 65 11.97 13.40 11.06
CA VAL A 65 12.32 12.77 12.34
C VAL A 65 13.84 12.59 12.45
N SER A 66 14.53 12.17 11.39
CA SER A 66 15.99 12.12 11.32
C SER A 66 16.62 13.52 11.52
N LEU A 67 16.05 14.57 10.91
CA LEU A 67 16.44 15.97 11.10
C LEU A 67 16.17 16.45 12.53
N ILE A 68 15.03 16.09 13.14
CA ILE A 68 14.71 16.43 14.53
C ILE A 68 15.67 15.72 15.49
N MET A 69 15.92 14.42 15.28
CA MET A 69 16.83 13.63 16.10
C MET A 69 18.28 14.15 15.99
N ASN A 70 18.70 14.62 14.81
CA ASN A 70 20.06 15.13 14.60
C ASN A 70 20.24 16.61 14.98
N ASN A 71 19.24 17.48 14.78
CA ASN A 71 19.39 18.94 14.91
C ASN A 71 18.51 19.57 16.01
N GLY A 72 17.70 18.80 16.74
CA GLY A 72 16.90 19.30 17.89
C GLY A 72 15.87 20.38 17.54
N THR A 73 15.48 20.52 16.28
CA THR A 73 14.58 21.59 15.83
C THR A 73 13.12 21.23 16.11
N LYS A 74 12.38 22.13 16.77
CA LYS A 74 10.93 22.00 16.97
C LYS A 74 10.22 22.21 15.64
N LEU A 75 9.50 21.20 15.15
CA LEU A 75 8.69 21.30 13.94
C LEU A 75 7.22 21.54 14.29
N GLU A 76 6.63 22.55 13.66
CA GLU A 76 5.19 22.78 13.65
C GLU A 76 4.63 22.25 12.34
N VAL A 77 4.16 20.99 12.36
CA VAL A 77 3.46 20.39 11.23
C VAL A 77 1.97 20.63 11.40
N LYS A 78 1.33 21.17 10.36
CA LYS A 78 -0.13 21.30 10.34
C LYS A 78 -0.74 19.91 10.23
N VAL A 79 -1.48 19.50 11.26
CA VAL A 79 -2.19 18.21 11.26
C VAL A 79 -3.16 18.21 10.08
N PRO A 80 -3.09 17.21 9.18
CA PRO A 80 -4.03 17.09 8.08
C PRO A 80 -5.46 17.01 8.62
N ASP A 81 -6.38 17.72 7.99
CA ASP A 81 -7.78 17.71 8.37
C ASP A 81 -8.43 16.41 7.87
N VAL A 82 -8.72 15.50 8.80
CA VAL A 82 -9.29 14.18 8.52
C VAL A 82 -10.71 14.23 7.96
N THR A 83 -11.35 15.41 7.95
CA THR A 83 -12.71 15.60 7.42
C THR A 83 -12.74 16.03 5.96
N LYS A 84 -11.59 16.40 5.39
CA LYS A 84 -11.48 16.83 4.00
C LYS A 84 -11.09 15.66 3.11
N LEU A 85 -11.75 15.57 1.96
CA LEU A 85 -11.37 14.64 0.91
C LEU A 85 -9.95 14.98 0.43
N PRO A 86 -9.08 13.97 0.25
CA PRO A 86 -7.77 14.19 -0.31
C PRO A 86 -7.91 14.75 -1.72
N THR A 87 -7.30 15.91 -1.97
CA THR A 87 -7.20 16.41 -3.34
C THR A 87 -6.08 15.67 -4.05
N LEU A 88 -6.29 15.35 -5.32
CA LEU A 88 -5.33 14.55 -6.10
C LEU A 88 -3.94 15.20 -6.22
N ARG A 89 -3.85 16.52 -6.07
CA ARG A 89 -2.57 17.27 -6.11
C ARG A 89 -1.82 17.22 -4.78
N GLU A 90 -2.52 17.09 -3.67
CA GLU A 90 -1.93 17.07 -2.33
C GLU A 90 -1.63 15.63 -1.89
N ASP A 91 -2.46 14.67 -2.31
CA ASP A 91 -2.29 13.26 -2.00
C ASP A 91 -1.46 12.54 -3.08
N LYS A 92 -0.17 12.40 -2.76
CA LYS A 92 0.79 11.68 -3.60
C LYS A 92 0.36 10.23 -3.87
N PHE A 93 -0.31 9.56 -2.93
CA PHE A 93 -0.72 8.16 -3.11
C PHE A 93 -1.83 8.06 -4.14
N MET A 94 -2.82 8.95 -4.05
CA MET A 94 -3.91 9.00 -5.03
C MET A 94 -3.39 9.35 -6.42
N LEU A 95 -2.41 10.27 -6.52
CA LEU A 95 -1.78 10.63 -7.80
C LEU A 95 -1.00 9.46 -8.41
N GLU A 96 -0.23 8.73 -7.61
CA GLU A 96 0.48 7.54 -8.08
C GLU A 96 -0.48 6.45 -8.55
N PHE A 97 -1.57 6.23 -7.82
CA PHE A 97 -2.64 5.30 -8.18
C PHE A 97 -3.30 5.66 -9.51
N TYR A 98 -3.68 6.94 -9.66
CA TYR A 98 -4.31 7.46 -10.87
C TYR A 98 -3.42 7.29 -12.12
N ASN A 99 -2.11 7.53 -11.98
CA ASN A 99 -1.16 7.36 -13.08
C ASN A 99 -0.84 5.89 -13.40
N ALA A 100 -0.91 5.02 -12.39
CA ALA A 100 -0.61 3.60 -12.54
C ALA A 100 -1.75 2.83 -13.22
N ILE A 101 -2.99 3.16 -12.91
CA ILE A 101 -4.17 2.34 -13.21
C ILE A 101 -5.06 3.04 -14.23
N SER A 102 -5.58 2.29 -15.20
CA SER A 102 -6.52 2.84 -16.19
C SER A 102 -7.91 3.09 -15.57
N SER A 103 -8.68 4.02 -16.15
CA SER A 103 -10.04 4.34 -15.70
C SER A 103 -10.95 3.11 -15.61
N ARG A 104 -10.84 2.19 -16.57
CA ARG A 104 -11.62 0.95 -16.58
C ARG A 104 -11.25 0.01 -15.43
N GLN A 105 -9.95 -0.12 -15.14
CA GLN A 105 -9.48 -0.92 -14.01
C GLN A 105 -9.86 -0.28 -12.67
N MET A 106 -9.84 1.05 -12.58
CA MET A 106 -10.25 1.76 -11.37
C MET A 106 -11.71 1.44 -11.01
N LEU A 107 -12.61 1.42 -12.00
CA LEU A 107 -14.00 1.00 -11.81
C LEU A 107 -14.10 -0.47 -11.38
N ALA A 108 -13.33 -1.36 -12.00
CA ALA A 108 -13.33 -2.78 -11.64
C ALA A 108 -12.80 -3.02 -10.21
N ILE A 109 -11.75 -2.30 -9.81
CA ILE A 109 -11.21 -2.32 -8.45
C ILE A 109 -12.26 -1.81 -7.47
N TYR A 110 -12.90 -0.68 -7.77
CA TYR A 110 -13.97 -0.13 -6.93
C TYR A 110 -15.14 -1.11 -6.77
N ALA A 111 -15.60 -1.73 -7.86
CA ALA A 111 -16.63 -2.78 -7.81
C ALA A 111 -16.20 -3.97 -6.93
N SER A 112 -14.96 -4.43 -7.10
CA SER A 112 -14.39 -5.54 -6.33
C SER A 112 -14.28 -5.19 -4.84
N LEU A 113 -13.94 -3.94 -4.51
CA LEU A 113 -13.87 -3.45 -3.13
C LEU A 113 -15.27 -3.41 -2.50
N LEU A 114 -16.29 -2.92 -3.21
CA LEU A 114 -17.67 -2.90 -2.71
C LEU A 114 -18.24 -4.31 -2.46
N LYS A 115 -17.75 -5.32 -3.18
CA LYS A 115 -18.14 -6.72 -3.03
C LYS A 115 -17.25 -7.50 -2.07
N GLU A 116 -16.32 -6.83 -1.39
CA GLU A 116 -15.34 -7.45 -0.48
C GLU A 116 -14.64 -8.66 -1.12
N ARG A 117 -14.13 -8.50 -2.36
CA ARG A 117 -13.38 -9.56 -3.03
C ARG A 117 -11.97 -9.69 -2.46
N ARG A 118 -11.33 -10.83 -2.73
CA ARG A 118 -9.89 -11.03 -2.50
C ARG A 118 -9.13 -10.33 -3.61
N ILE A 119 -8.45 -9.23 -3.29
CA ILE A 119 -7.76 -8.37 -4.25
C ILE A 119 -6.25 -8.39 -3.95
N ILE A 120 -5.46 -8.73 -4.97
CA ILE A 120 -4.00 -8.68 -4.95
C ILE A 120 -3.54 -7.62 -5.92
N PHE A 121 -2.75 -6.67 -5.44
CA PHE A 121 -1.96 -5.80 -6.29
C PHE A 121 -0.55 -6.38 -6.43
N THR A 122 -0.01 -6.37 -7.64
CA THR A 122 1.37 -6.81 -7.92
C THR A 122 2.15 -5.75 -8.69
N GLY A 123 3.43 -5.63 -8.36
CA GLY A 123 4.34 -4.69 -9.00
C GLY A 123 5.78 -4.83 -8.51
N ARG A 124 6.73 -4.30 -9.29
CA ARG A 124 8.17 -4.29 -8.93
C ARG A 124 8.54 -3.15 -7.98
N LYS A 125 7.85 -2.01 -8.06
CA LYS A 125 8.12 -0.82 -7.25
C LYS A 125 7.26 -0.84 -5.99
N LEU A 126 7.86 -1.10 -4.82
CA LEU A 126 7.13 -1.17 -3.54
C LEU A 126 6.45 0.15 -3.14
N SER A 127 7.06 1.30 -3.46
CA SER A 127 6.40 2.60 -3.20
C SER A 127 5.12 2.71 -4.00
N GLN A 128 5.17 2.43 -5.31
CA GLN A 128 3.98 2.50 -6.16
C GLN A 128 2.92 1.50 -5.68
N LEU A 129 3.33 0.29 -5.32
CA LEU A 129 2.45 -0.76 -4.80
C LEU A 129 1.70 -0.30 -3.53
N SER A 130 2.44 0.12 -2.51
CA SER A 130 1.87 0.59 -1.24
C SER A 130 0.99 1.83 -1.41
N SER A 131 1.45 2.81 -2.20
CA SER A 131 0.65 3.99 -2.57
C SER A 131 -0.67 3.60 -3.22
N CYS A 132 -0.64 2.67 -4.18
CA CYS A 132 -1.84 2.24 -4.91
C CYS A 132 -2.86 1.57 -3.99
N ILE A 133 -2.41 0.70 -3.09
CA ILE A 133 -3.29 -0.02 -2.17
C ILE A 133 -3.91 0.90 -1.12
N LEU A 134 -3.11 1.84 -0.59
CA LEU A 134 -3.61 2.88 0.31
C LEU A 134 -4.65 3.76 -0.40
N ALA A 135 -4.35 4.24 -1.61
CA ALA A 135 -5.29 5.02 -2.41
C ALA A 135 -6.58 4.24 -2.72
N ALA A 136 -6.47 2.94 -3.06
CA ALA A 136 -7.62 2.08 -3.30
C ALA A 136 -8.53 1.98 -2.06
N SER A 137 -7.96 1.89 -0.86
CA SER A 137 -8.74 1.88 0.39
C SER A 137 -9.48 3.21 0.62
N THR A 138 -8.88 4.33 0.22
CA THR A 138 -9.48 5.66 0.33
C THR A 138 -10.65 5.87 -0.64
N LEU A 139 -10.71 5.13 -1.75
CA LEU A 139 -11.86 5.17 -2.69
C LEU A 139 -13.19 4.77 -2.05
N LEU A 140 -13.15 4.02 -0.95
CA LEU A 140 -14.34 3.58 -0.23
C LEU A 140 -14.98 4.69 0.62
N TYR A 141 -14.32 5.84 0.79
CA TYR A 141 -14.81 6.93 1.64
C TYR A 141 -16.28 7.28 1.31
N PRO A 142 -17.16 7.40 2.31
CA PRO A 142 -16.90 7.45 3.77
C PRO A 142 -16.76 6.07 4.44
N MET A 143 -16.91 4.97 3.69
CA MET A 143 -16.70 3.61 4.19
C MET A 143 -15.20 3.33 4.29
N SER A 144 -14.83 2.40 5.15
CA SER A 144 -13.46 1.91 5.29
C SER A 144 -13.42 0.40 5.13
N TRP A 145 -12.35 -0.09 4.52
CA TRP A 145 -12.11 -1.52 4.39
C TRP A 145 -11.97 -2.17 5.77
N GLN A 146 -12.80 -3.18 6.06
CA GLN A 146 -12.81 -3.84 7.37
C GLN A 146 -12.04 -5.15 7.41
N SER A 147 -11.78 -5.72 6.24
CA SER A 147 -11.12 -7.02 6.11
C SER A 147 -9.59 -6.88 6.15
N VAL A 148 -8.87 -7.99 5.90
CA VAL A 148 -7.40 -7.99 5.93
C VAL A 148 -6.86 -6.95 4.95
N PHE A 149 -5.96 -6.09 5.42
CA PHE A 149 -5.34 -5.02 4.65
C PHE A 149 -3.83 -5.05 4.85
N ILE A 150 -3.07 -5.35 3.80
CA ILE A 150 -1.61 -5.45 3.85
C ILE A 150 -1.01 -4.74 2.62
N PRO A 151 -0.54 -3.49 2.74
CA PRO A 151 0.00 -2.72 1.61
C PRO A 151 1.20 -3.39 0.91
N VAL A 152 2.05 -4.08 1.68
CA VAL A 152 3.16 -4.87 1.13
C VAL A 152 3.31 -6.11 2.00
N LEU A 153 3.10 -7.28 1.40
CA LEU A 153 3.23 -8.57 2.05
C LEU A 153 4.70 -9.02 2.02
N PRO A 154 5.30 -9.33 3.18
CA PRO A 154 6.61 -9.96 3.22
C PRO A 154 6.53 -11.43 2.80
N GLU A 155 7.60 -11.95 2.23
CA GLU A 155 7.70 -13.34 1.75
C GLU A 155 7.38 -14.37 2.85
N SER A 156 7.74 -14.09 4.11
CA SER A 156 7.48 -14.97 5.25
C SER A 156 6.00 -15.16 5.59
N LEU A 157 5.11 -14.30 5.09
CA LEU A 157 3.67 -14.34 5.35
C LEU A 157 2.85 -14.70 4.10
N LEU A 158 3.49 -15.31 3.10
CA LEU A 158 2.84 -15.63 1.83
C LEU A 158 1.62 -16.56 1.99
N ASP A 159 1.63 -17.40 3.03
CA ASP A 159 0.52 -18.30 3.36
C ASP A 159 -0.80 -17.55 3.62
N MET A 160 -0.76 -16.27 4.00
CA MET A 160 -1.96 -15.44 4.19
C MET A 160 -2.76 -15.25 2.90
N VAL A 161 -2.14 -15.37 1.73
CA VAL A 161 -2.85 -15.19 0.44
C VAL A 161 -3.81 -16.35 0.17
N MET A 162 -3.57 -17.52 0.77
CA MET A 162 -4.45 -18.70 0.64
C MET A 162 -5.70 -18.63 1.51
N ALA A 163 -5.85 -17.55 2.28
CA ALA A 163 -6.96 -17.34 3.18
C ALA A 163 -8.30 -17.21 2.39
N PRO A 164 -9.37 -17.93 2.76
CA PRO A 164 -10.68 -17.83 2.09
C PRO A 164 -11.44 -16.52 2.37
N MET A 165 -11.01 -15.73 3.36
CA MET A 165 -11.63 -14.45 3.73
C MET A 165 -11.24 -13.34 2.75
N PRO A 166 -12.07 -12.30 2.61
CA PRO A 166 -11.70 -11.10 1.87
C PRO A 166 -10.39 -10.51 2.35
N PHE A 167 -9.59 -10.02 1.41
CA PHE A 167 -8.34 -9.34 1.72
C PHE A 167 -7.98 -8.35 0.61
N LEU A 168 -7.24 -7.32 0.99
CA LEU A 168 -6.62 -6.35 0.09
C LEU A 168 -5.12 -6.36 0.38
N ILE A 169 -4.34 -6.99 -0.50
CA ILE A 169 -2.92 -7.27 -0.26
C ILE A 169 -2.07 -6.81 -1.44
N GLY A 170 -0.89 -6.25 -1.15
CA GLY A 170 0.16 -5.99 -2.12
C GLY A 170 1.23 -7.06 -2.09
N VAL A 171 1.43 -7.77 -3.20
CA VAL A 171 2.48 -8.79 -3.32
C VAL A 171 3.54 -8.26 -4.30
N PRO A 172 4.82 -8.17 -3.89
CA PRO A 172 5.89 -7.83 -4.83
C PRO A 172 5.94 -8.83 -5.99
N LYS A 173 6.17 -8.37 -7.23
CA LYS A 173 6.13 -9.23 -8.42
C LYS A 173 7.08 -10.43 -8.35
N GLN A 174 8.25 -10.24 -7.71
CA GLN A 174 9.22 -11.32 -7.45
C GLN A 174 8.67 -12.46 -6.59
N VAL A 175 7.84 -12.11 -5.59
CA VAL A 175 7.18 -13.09 -4.72
C VAL A 175 5.97 -13.69 -5.43
N MET A 176 5.29 -12.90 -6.27
CA MET A 176 4.14 -13.34 -7.08
C MET A 176 4.50 -14.50 -8.03
N GLU A 177 5.71 -14.51 -8.58
CA GLU A 177 6.19 -15.54 -9.52
C GLU A 177 6.53 -16.89 -8.83
N SER A 178 6.44 -16.96 -7.50
CA SER A 178 6.62 -18.20 -6.74
C SER A 178 5.53 -19.24 -7.09
N ASN A 179 5.91 -20.52 -7.15
CA ASN A 179 5.00 -21.63 -7.44
C ASN A 179 3.80 -21.72 -6.48
N LEU A 180 3.89 -21.12 -5.30
CA LEU A 180 2.85 -21.09 -4.27
C LEU A 180 1.59 -20.33 -4.71
N LEU A 181 1.69 -19.41 -5.65
CA LEU A 181 0.59 -18.52 -6.07
C LEU A 181 -0.07 -18.94 -7.39
N LYS A 182 0.29 -20.11 -7.92
CA LYS A 182 -0.29 -20.64 -9.17
C LYS A 182 -1.70 -21.21 -8.99
N ASP A 183 -2.05 -21.61 -7.77
CA ASP A 183 -3.37 -22.16 -7.40
C ASP A 183 -4.22 -21.17 -6.61
N LEU A 184 -4.05 -19.87 -6.86
CA LEU A 184 -4.96 -18.86 -6.34
C LEU A 184 -6.34 -19.10 -6.98
N GLY A 185 -7.34 -19.39 -6.14
CA GLY A 185 -8.72 -19.56 -6.59
C GLY A 185 -9.33 -18.25 -7.12
N GLU A 186 -10.57 -17.95 -6.75
CA GLU A 186 -11.24 -16.72 -7.20
C GLU A 186 -10.65 -15.44 -6.55
N VAL A 187 -9.58 -14.91 -7.15
CA VAL A 187 -8.85 -13.72 -6.68
C VAL A 187 -8.77 -12.70 -7.82
N VAL A 188 -8.94 -11.43 -7.50
CA VAL A 188 -8.74 -10.31 -8.42
C VAL A 188 -7.28 -9.90 -8.36
N ILE A 189 -6.54 -10.05 -9.46
CA ILE A 189 -5.12 -9.71 -9.54
C ILE A 189 -4.97 -8.47 -10.42
N VAL A 190 -4.35 -7.44 -9.85
CA VAL A 190 -4.08 -6.15 -10.51
C VAL A 190 -2.58 -6.00 -10.69
N ASP A 191 -2.10 -6.12 -11.93
CA ASP A 191 -0.69 -5.86 -12.25
C ASP A 191 -0.50 -4.38 -12.60
N LEU A 192 0.30 -3.69 -11.78
CA LEU A 192 0.60 -2.25 -11.92
C LEU A 192 1.60 -1.95 -13.05
N GLU A 193 2.40 -2.93 -13.48
CA GLU A 193 3.42 -2.77 -14.51
C GLU A 193 2.83 -3.06 -15.90
N ASP A 194 2.17 -4.21 -16.04
CA ASP A 194 1.55 -4.63 -17.30
C ASP A 194 0.18 -3.98 -17.51
N LYS A 195 -0.31 -3.23 -16.51
CA LYS A 195 -1.64 -2.60 -16.49
C LYS A 195 -2.75 -3.59 -16.85
N THR A 196 -2.64 -4.82 -16.33
CA THR A 196 -3.62 -5.87 -16.52
C THR A 196 -4.46 -6.06 -15.26
N LEU A 197 -5.72 -6.45 -15.45
CA LEU A 197 -6.62 -6.82 -14.36
C LEU A 197 -7.20 -8.19 -14.71
N GLN A 198 -6.84 -9.19 -13.91
CA GLN A 198 -7.35 -10.54 -14.01
C GLN A 198 -8.40 -10.72 -12.92
N SER A 199 -9.61 -11.07 -13.30
CA SER A 199 -10.69 -11.33 -12.37
C SER A 199 -11.53 -12.48 -12.88
N ALA A 200 -11.86 -13.43 -12.02
CA ALA A 200 -12.87 -14.45 -12.30
C ALA A 200 -14.29 -13.87 -12.27
N HIS A 201 -14.46 -12.66 -11.70
CA HIS A 201 -15.75 -12.00 -11.54
C HIS A 201 -15.87 -10.77 -12.44
N ASN A 202 -17.05 -10.59 -13.03
CA ASN A 202 -17.40 -9.37 -13.74
C ASN A 202 -18.24 -8.45 -12.85
N ASP A 203 -17.70 -8.08 -11.68
CA ASP A 203 -18.43 -7.30 -10.66
C ASP A 203 -18.89 -5.93 -11.17
N VAL A 204 -18.28 -5.42 -12.25
CA VAL A 204 -18.69 -4.17 -12.91
C VAL A 204 -20.08 -4.29 -13.54
N ALA A 205 -20.45 -5.46 -14.07
CA ALA A 205 -21.76 -5.65 -14.68
C ALA A 205 -22.91 -5.68 -13.65
N ASP A 206 -22.60 -5.98 -12.40
CA ASP A 206 -23.57 -5.99 -11.30
C ASP A 206 -23.83 -4.58 -10.74
N LEU A 207 -23.02 -3.58 -11.12
CA LEU A 207 -23.23 -2.20 -10.73
C LEU A 207 -24.32 -1.55 -11.62
N PRO A 208 -25.16 -0.67 -11.05
CA PRO A 208 -26.11 0.10 -11.85
C PRO A 208 -25.39 0.92 -12.93
N SER A 209 -25.91 0.89 -14.15
CA SER A 209 -25.31 1.59 -15.31
C SER A 209 -25.13 3.10 -15.07
N GLU A 210 -26.04 3.71 -14.31
CA GLU A 210 -25.98 5.12 -13.92
C GLU A 210 -24.72 5.44 -13.10
N VAL A 211 -24.33 4.55 -12.19
CA VAL A 211 -23.12 4.73 -11.36
C VAL A 211 -21.86 4.56 -12.21
N ILE A 212 -21.86 3.58 -13.10
CA ILE A 212 -20.73 3.33 -14.01
C ILE A 212 -20.50 4.54 -14.91
N GLU A 213 -21.57 5.06 -15.52
CA GLU A 213 -21.50 6.24 -16.38
C GLU A 213 -21.05 7.47 -15.60
N SER A 214 -21.64 7.73 -14.43
CA SER A 214 -21.27 8.88 -13.59
C SER A 214 -19.80 8.83 -13.16
N MET A 215 -19.32 7.68 -12.68
CA MET A 215 -17.93 7.52 -12.26
C MET A 215 -16.98 7.60 -13.45
N ALA A 216 -17.33 7.00 -14.60
CA ALA A 216 -16.53 7.11 -15.81
C ALA A 216 -16.41 8.57 -16.25
N THR A 217 -17.52 9.32 -16.32
CA THR A 217 -17.53 10.75 -16.66
C THR A 217 -16.68 11.55 -15.71
N PHE A 218 -16.77 11.31 -14.39
CA PHE A 218 -15.96 12.01 -13.40
C PHE A 218 -14.46 11.74 -13.58
N ILE A 219 -14.08 10.47 -13.77
CA ILE A 219 -12.67 10.08 -13.98
C ILE A 219 -12.13 10.71 -15.28
N PHE A 220 -12.93 10.74 -16.36
CA PHE A 220 -12.55 11.39 -17.61
C PHE A 220 -12.48 12.92 -17.50
N TYR A 221 -13.37 13.54 -16.73
CA TYR A 221 -13.36 14.98 -16.49
C TYR A 221 -12.09 15.40 -15.75
N GLU A 222 -11.74 14.69 -14.67
CA GLU A 222 -10.51 14.93 -13.92
C GLU A 222 -9.26 14.65 -14.77
N ALA A 223 -9.26 13.62 -15.63
CA ALA A 223 -8.17 13.34 -16.57
C ALA A 223 -7.85 14.56 -17.46
N ASN A 224 -8.90 15.16 -18.01
CA ASN A 224 -8.79 16.27 -18.96
C ASN A 224 -8.42 17.58 -18.26
N ASN A 225 -8.89 17.80 -17.03
CA ASN A 225 -8.53 18.99 -16.23
C ASN A 225 -7.12 18.94 -15.60
N MET A 226 -6.44 17.79 -15.66
CA MET A 226 -5.05 17.61 -15.19
C MET A 226 -4.00 17.67 -16.30
N SER A 227 -4.39 17.85 -17.55
CA SER A 227 -3.46 18.07 -18.65
C SER A 227 -2.88 19.49 -18.56
N ILE A 228 -1.93 19.70 -17.64
CA ILE A 228 -1.09 20.90 -17.54
C ILE A 228 0.37 20.44 -17.43
#